data_AF-B5VHS0-F1
#
_entry.id   AF-B5VHS0-F1
#
_cell.length_a   1.000
_cell.length_b   1.000
_cell.length_c   1.000
_cell.angle_alpha   90.00
_cell.angle_beta   90.00
_cell.angle_gamma   90.00
#
_symmetry.space_group_name_H-M   'P 1'
#
loop_
_entity.id
_entity.type
_entity.pdbx_description
1 polymer ?
#
loop_
_entity_poly.entity_id
_entity_poly.type
_entity_poly.pdbx_seq_one_letter_code
_entity_poly.pdbx_strand_id
1 'polypeptide(L)'
;MGSEQALSEVVESAKERFGRLRHLVQKFLDDDDVPQECLPLLQECAEIWSSYVDACQDITMQAPKEDANRLSKGFLRLNETAFLYYMIVYTLLEDTLPRLKEFSSNKDQNVRNLYGERIQLLHNDPNIERIRNVIENYPKFIQLQTIEPGKLSSMLHFHGDALLLIDVRPRSEFVRAHIKCKNIICIDPASFKDS
;
A
#
# COMPACT_ATOMS: atom_id res chain seq x y z
N MET A 1 35.97 10.74 -4.02
CA MET A 1 35.38 10.40 -5.33
C MET A 1 34.71 9.06 -5.14
N GLY A 2 33.49 8.96 -4.62
CA GLY A 2 32.26 9.63 -5.03
C GLY A 2 31.25 8.48 -5.09
N SER A 3 30.62 8.20 -3.95
CA SER A 3 29.67 7.11 -3.74
C SER A 3 28.33 7.49 -4.35
N GLU A 4 27.85 6.75 -5.34
CA GLU A 4 26.48 6.88 -5.83
C GLU A 4 25.80 5.51 -5.94
N GLN A 5 24.62 5.45 -5.34
CA GLN A 5 23.80 4.29 -5.07
C GLN A 5 23.09 3.81 -6.36
N ALA A 6 23.22 2.52 -6.66
CA ALA A 6 22.32 1.84 -7.58
C ALA A 6 20.94 1.63 -6.89
N LEU A 7 19.91 2.31 -7.39
CA LEU A 7 18.52 2.14 -6.96
C LEU A 7 17.99 0.77 -7.42
N SER A 8 18.20 -0.24 -6.59
CA SER A 8 17.12 -1.20 -6.30
C SER A 8 15.85 -0.37 -6.13
N GLU A 9 14.75 -0.66 -6.84
CA GLU A 9 13.43 -0.24 -6.34
C GLU A 9 13.28 -0.96 -5.00
N VAL A 10 13.75 -0.31 -3.94
CA VAL A 10 13.57 -0.74 -2.56
C VAL A 10 12.06 -0.83 -2.42
N VAL A 11 11.56 -2.07 -2.38
CA VAL A 11 10.14 -2.31 -2.18
C VAL A 11 9.83 -1.76 -0.79
N GLU A 12 9.25 -0.57 -0.77
CA GLU A 12 8.80 0.10 0.44
C GLU A 12 7.91 -0.88 1.21
N SER A 13 8.32 -1.22 2.42
CA SER A 13 7.52 -2.08 3.29
C SER A 13 6.19 -1.40 3.61
N ALA A 14 5.16 -2.19 3.94
CA ALA A 14 3.87 -1.64 4.36
C ALA A 14 4.01 -0.63 5.52
N LYS A 15 4.91 -0.90 6.47
CA LYS A 15 5.20 -0.03 7.60
C LYS A 15 5.77 1.32 7.15
N GLU A 16 6.76 1.31 6.26
CA GLU A 16 7.35 2.54 5.71
C GLU A 16 6.32 3.34 4.94
N ARG A 17 5.49 2.67 4.14
CA ARG A 17 4.42 3.28 3.36
C ARG A 17 3.39 4.00 4.23
N PHE A 18 2.83 3.31 5.23
CA PHE A 18 1.92 3.97 6.17
C PHE A 18 2.62 5.07 6.99
N GLY A 19 3.92 4.93 7.25
CA GLY A 19 4.74 6.00 7.83
C GLY A 19 4.76 7.25 6.95
N ARG A 20 5.10 7.09 5.66
CA ARG A 20 5.11 8.16 4.66
C ARG A 20 3.75 8.81 4.49
N LEU A 21 2.68 8.04 4.36
CA LEU A 21 1.32 8.57 4.21
C LEU A 21 0.89 9.39 5.43
N ARG A 22 1.13 8.89 6.65
CA ARG A 22 0.86 9.66 7.87
C ARG A 22 1.68 10.94 7.97
N HIS A 23 2.94 10.90 7.54
CA HIS A 23 3.77 12.10 7.47
C HIS A 23 3.21 13.14 6.48
N LEU A 24 2.69 12.70 5.33
CA LEU A 24 2.02 13.60 4.38
C LEU A 24 0.76 14.23 4.96
N VAL A 25 -0.04 13.46 5.71
CA VAL A 25 -1.20 14.00 6.42
C VAL A 25 -0.79 15.05 7.44
N GLN A 26 0.24 14.78 8.26
CA GLN A 26 0.71 15.76 9.24
C GLN A 26 1.19 17.03 8.54
N LYS A 27 1.97 16.89 7.46
CA LYS A 27 2.47 18.03 6.69
C LYS A 27 1.33 18.88 6.09
N PHE A 28 0.25 18.24 5.63
CA PHE A 28 -0.94 18.94 5.15
C PHE A 28 -1.62 19.72 6.29
N LEU A 29 -1.74 19.11 7.47
CA LEU A 29 -2.39 19.72 8.64
C LEU A 29 -1.58 20.84 9.30
N ASP A 30 -0.26 20.80 9.14
CA ASP A 30 0.66 21.84 9.59
C ASP A 30 0.73 23.04 8.62
N ASP A 31 0.02 22.99 7.48
CA ASP A 31 -0.03 24.09 6.52
C ASP A 31 -0.83 25.28 7.09
N ASP A 32 -0.33 26.50 6.90
CA ASP A 32 -0.92 27.73 7.45
C ASP A 32 -2.32 28.02 6.86
N ASP A 33 -2.64 27.42 5.71
CA ASP A 33 -3.93 27.53 5.04
C ASP A 33 -5.03 26.68 5.70
N VAL A 34 -4.69 25.76 6.62
CA VAL A 34 -5.69 24.94 7.32
C VAL A 34 -6.44 25.78 8.36
N PRO A 35 -7.79 25.84 8.30
CA PRO A 35 -8.55 26.67 9.23
C PRO A 35 -8.34 26.28 10.70
N GLN A 36 -8.35 27.27 11.60
CA GLN A 36 -8.16 27.05 13.04
C GLN A 36 -9.47 27.21 13.85
N GLU A 37 -10.57 27.50 13.15
CA GLU A 37 -11.90 27.70 13.73
C GLU A 37 -12.80 26.47 13.47
N CYS A 38 -13.72 26.18 14.39
CA CYS A 38 -14.51 24.93 14.34
C CYS A 38 -15.38 24.80 13.08
N LEU A 39 -16.11 25.86 12.70
CA LEU A 39 -17.06 25.77 11.59
C LEU A 39 -16.34 25.63 10.23
N PRO A 40 -15.32 26.46 9.91
CA PRO A 40 -14.50 26.26 8.71
C PRO A 40 -13.84 24.88 8.65
N LEU A 41 -13.33 24.35 9.75
CA LEU A 41 -12.75 22.99 9.79
C LEU A 41 -13.78 21.90 9.48
N LEU A 42 -15.00 22.04 9.99
CA LEU A 42 -16.08 21.11 9.67
C LEU A 42 -16.48 21.21 8.18
N GLN A 43 -16.43 22.39 7.59
CA GLN A 43 -16.65 22.58 6.15
C GLN A 43 -15.55 21.92 5.33
N GLU A 44 -14.27 22.16 5.68
CA GLU A 44 -13.11 21.53 5.07
C GLU A 44 -13.20 20.00 5.15
N CYS A 45 -13.58 19.45 6.32
CA CYS A 45 -13.84 18.02 6.46
C CYS A 45 -14.88 17.49 5.48
N ALA A 46 -15.86 18.30 5.05
CA ALA A 46 -16.90 17.88 4.11
C ALA A 46 -16.35 17.76 2.70
N GLU A 47 -15.54 18.75 2.31
CA GLU A 47 -14.94 18.83 0.98
C GLU A 47 -13.93 17.69 0.79
N ILE A 48 -13.08 17.47 1.80
CA ILE A 48 -12.14 16.35 1.80
C ILE A 48 -12.88 15.01 1.85
N TRP A 49 -13.97 14.90 2.63
CA TRP A 49 -14.78 13.68 2.64
C TRP A 49 -15.47 13.41 1.30
N SER A 50 -15.92 14.45 0.58
CA SER A 50 -16.45 14.28 -0.78
C SER A 50 -15.36 13.75 -1.72
N SER A 51 -14.14 14.30 -1.63
CA SER A 51 -12.98 13.83 -2.39
C SER A 51 -12.63 12.36 -2.07
N TYR A 52 -12.78 11.96 -0.80
CA TYR A 52 -12.65 10.57 -0.37
C TYR A 52 -13.70 9.66 -1.02
N VAL A 53 -14.97 10.07 -1.02
CA VAL A 53 -16.07 9.33 -1.63
C VAL A 53 -15.85 9.15 -3.14
N ASP A 54 -15.41 10.20 -3.83
CA ASP A 54 -15.10 10.15 -5.27
C ASP A 54 -13.95 9.18 -5.54
N ALA A 55 -12.88 9.24 -4.74
CA ALA A 55 -11.78 8.29 -4.84
C ALA A 55 -12.24 6.83 -4.58
N CYS A 56 -13.18 6.61 -3.66
CA CYS A 56 -13.76 5.28 -3.43
C CYS A 56 -14.59 4.77 -4.61
N GLN A 57 -15.30 5.65 -5.31
CA GLN A 57 -16.01 5.32 -6.55
C GLN A 57 -15.02 4.93 -7.65
N ASP A 58 -13.94 5.69 -7.81
CA ASP A 58 -12.88 5.39 -8.77
C ASP A 58 -12.21 4.04 -8.48
N ILE A 59 -11.92 3.73 -7.20
CA ILE A 59 -11.40 2.43 -6.79
C ILE A 59 -12.36 1.32 -7.21
N THR A 60 -13.66 1.52 -7.00
CA THR A 60 -14.68 0.54 -7.33
C THR A 60 -14.80 0.33 -8.85
N MET A 61 -14.63 1.38 -9.66
CA MET A 61 -14.62 1.31 -11.12
C MET A 61 -13.35 0.67 -11.68
N GLN A 62 -12.22 0.82 -11.01
CA GLN A 62 -10.93 0.24 -11.44
C GLN A 62 -10.73 -1.20 -10.95
N ALA A 63 -11.29 -1.58 -9.80
CA ALA A 63 -11.10 -2.90 -9.20
C ALA A 63 -11.37 -4.10 -10.15
N PRO A 64 -12.39 -4.10 -11.03
CA PRO A 64 -12.60 -5.20 -11.98
C PRO A 64 -11.53 -5.33 -13.06
N LYS A 65 -10.75 -4.27 -13.30
CA LYS A 65 -9.68 -4.23 -14.31
C LYS A 65 -8.35 -4.71 -13.75
N GLU A 66 -8.25 -4.81 -12.43
CA GLU A 66 -7.03 -5.20 -11.75
C GLU A 66 -6.90 -6.72 -11.72
N ASP A 67 -5.71 -7.22 -12.04
CA ASP A 67 -5.39 -8.62 -11.85
C ASP A 67 -5.31 -8.90 -10.35
N ALA A 68 -6.13 -9.84 -9.87
CA ALA A 68 -6.14 -10.26 -8.48
C ALA A 68 -4.75 -10.68 -7.97
N ASN A 69 -3.87 -11.15 -8.88
CA ASN A 69 -2.50 -11.58 -8.59
C ASN A 69 -1.46 -10.47 -8.81
N ARG A 70 -1.79 -9.40 -9.53
CA ARG A 70 -0.86 -8.32 -9.86
C ARG A 70 -1.57 -6.98 -9.94
N LEU A 71 -1.68 -6.33 -8.78
CA LEU A 71 -2.19 -4.97 -8.69
C LEU A 71 -1.23 -3.99 -9.36
N SER A 72 -1.79 -3.05 -10.12
CA SER A 72 -1.07 -1.98 -10.78
C SER A 72 -0.59 -0.92 -9.78
N LYS A 73 0.53 -0.25 -10.10
CA LYS A 73 1.04 0.88 -9.28
C LYS A 73 0.05 2.06 -9.29
N GLY A 74 -0.73 2.22 -10.36
CA GLY A 74 -1.81 3.20 -10.46
C GLY A 74 -2.93 2.92 -9.46
N PHE A 75 -3.36 1.66 -9.36
CA PHE A 75 -4.37 1.24 -8.40
C PHE A 75 -3.91 1.39 -6.95
N LEU A 76 -2.64 1.05 -6.65
CA LEU A 76 -2.05 1.36 -5.33
C LEU A 76 -2.15 2.86 -5.04
N ARG A 77 -1.67 3.72 -5.95
CA ARG A 77 -1.68 5.18 -5.75
C ARG A 77 -3.08 5.71 -5.49
N LEU A 78 -4.09 5.20 -6.20
CA LEU A 78 -5.47 5.58 -5.97
C LEU A 78 -5.96 5.20 -4.57
N ASN A 79 -5.60 4.01 -4.07
CA ASN A 79 -5.89 3.59 -2.70
C ASN A 79 -5.12 4.46 -1.67
N GLU A 80 -3.86 4.81 -1.94
CA GLU A 80 -3.10 5.74 -1.10
C GLU A 80 -3.76 7.12 -1.03
N THR A 81 -4.23 7.66 -2.16
CA THR A 81 -4.96 8.94 -2.21
C THR A 81 -6.23 8.91 -1.37
N ALA A 82 -7.06 7.87 -1.53
CA ALA A 82 -8.26 7.71 -0.71
C ALA A 82 -7.91 7.60 0.78
N PHE A 83 -6.84 6.85 1.11
CA PHE A 83 -6.37 6.73 2.49
C PHE A 83 -5.90 8.08 3.07
N LEU A 84 -5.23 8.93 2.28
CA LEU A 84 -4.83 10.27 2.72
C LEU A 84 -6.05 11.13 3.07
N TYR A 85 -7.06 11.20 2.20
CA TYR A 85 -8.28 11.95 2.48
C TYR A 85 -8.98 11.45 3.75
N TYR A 86 -9.13 10.14 3.90
CA TYR A 86 -9.70 9.55 5.11
C TYR A 86 -8.90 9.95 6.36
N MET A 87 -7.56 9.83 6.30
CA MET A 87 -6.71 10.11 7.46
C MET A 87 -6.66 11.60 7.83
N ILE A 88 -6.78 12.51 6.86
CA ILE A 88 -6.93 13.94 7.13
C ILE A 88 -8.23 14.19 7.89
N VAL A 89 -9.36 13.70 7.39
CA VAL A 89 -10.67 13.85 8.05
C VAL A 89 -10.67 13.19 9.43
N TYR A 90 -10.09 11.99 9.55
CA TYR A 90 -9.92 11.28 10.81
C TYR A 90 -9.17 12.14 11.83
N THR A 91 -8.02 12.68 11.44
CA THR A 91 -7.20 13.50 12.35
C THR A 91 -7.91 14.79 12.72
N LEU A 92 -8.55 15.47 11.78
CA LEU A 92 -9.32 16.68 12.08
C LEU A 92 -10.45 16.42 13.08
N LEU A 93 -11.19 15.31 12.94
CA LEU A 93 -12.34 15.00 13.79
C LEU A 93 -11.98 14.38 15.16
N GLU A 94 -10.96 13.53 15.21
CA GLU A 94 -10.57 12.79 16.43
C GLU A 94 -9.53 13.51 17.28
N ASP A 95 -8.71 14.35 16.63
CA ASP A 95 -7.56 15.01 17.24
C ASP A 95 -7.78 16.53 17.30
N THR A 96 -7.85 17.20 16.16
CA THR A 96 -7.77 18.67 16.07
C THR A 96 -9.00 19.35 16.67
N LEU A 97 -10.20 19.01 16.19
CA LEU A 97 -11.46 19.66 16.61
C LEU A 97 -11.73 19.52 18.12
N PRO A 98 -11.61 18.33 18.74
CA PRO A 98 -11.81 18.18 20.18
C PRO A 98 -10.87 19.03 21.04
N ARG A 99 -9.66 19.33 20.55
CA ARG A 99 -8.68 20.16 21.28
C ARG A 99 -8.91 21.65 21.16
N LEU A 100 -9.75 22.11 20.22
CA LEU A 100 -10.05 23.53 20.09
C LEU A 100 -10.83 24.01 21.32
N LYS A 101 -10.35 25.11 21.92
CA LYS A 101 -11.01 25.74 23.07
C LYS A 101 -12.44 26.14 22.74
N GLU A 102 -12.65 26.59 21.52
CA GLU A 102 -13.97 26.91 20.99
C GLU A 102 -14.88 25.71 21.02
N PHE A 103 -14.44 24.52 20.58
CA PHE A 103 -15.24 23.30 20.57
C PHE A 103 -15.71 22.89 21.97
N SER A 104 -14.81 23.00 22.96
CA SER A 104 -15.12 22.69 24.37
C SER A 104 -16.08 23.72 24.99
N SER A 105 -15.94 24.99 24.62
CA SER A 105 -16.77 26.09 25.14
C SER A 105 -18.05 26.30 24.34
N ASN A 106 -18.17 25.74 23.12
CA ASN A 106 -19.27 26.05 22.23
C ASN A 106 -20.55 25.35 22.69
N LYS A 107 -21.58 26.18 22.92
CA LYS A 107 -22.97 25.75 23.10
C LYS A 107 -23.72 25.71 21.78
N ASP A 108 -23.06 26.00 20.64
CA ASP A 108 -23.69 25.91 19.34
C ASP A 108 -24.05 24.45 19.04
N GLN A 109 -25.35 24.16 19.15
CA GLN A 109 -25.92 22.85 18.89
C GLN A 109 -25.69 22.41 17.45
N ASN A 110 -25.63 23.35 16.50
CA ASN A 110 -25.42 23.06 15.09
C ASN A 110 -24.01 22.47 14.85
N VAL A 111 -22.97 23.11 15.41
CA VAL A 111 -21.59 22.63 15.33
C VAL A 111 -21.46 21.22 15.94
N ARG A 112 -22.10 20.97 17.09
CA ARG A 112 -22.09 19.65 17.74
C ARG A 112 -22.81 18.58 16.92
N ASN A 113 -23.95 18.92 16.31
CA ASN A 113 -24.69 18.01 15.46
C ASN A 113 -23.87 17.65 14.22
N LEU A 114 -23.33 18.65 13.50
CA LEU A 114 -22.49 18.45 12.33
C LEU A 114 -21.26 17.59 12.65
N TYR A 115 -20.59 17.86 13.77
CA TYR A 115 -19.49 17.03 14.24
C TYR A 115 -19.91 15.59 14.51
N GLY A 116 -21.01 15.40 15.25
CA GLY A 116 -21.52 14.08 15.61
C GLY A 116 -21.91 13.24 14.39
N GLU A 117 -22.60 13.84 13.41
CA GLU A 117 -22.94 13.19 12.14
C GLU A 117 -21.68 12.75 11.38
N ARG A 118 -20.66 13.62 11.31
CA ARG A 118 -19.41 13.33 10.60
C ARG A 118 -18.58 12.25 11.27
N ILE A 119 -18.48 12.27 12.60
CA ILE A 119 -17.79 11.19 13.33
C ILE A 119 -18.50 9.86 13.10
N GLN A 120 -19.83 9.84 13.12
CA GLN A 120 -20.58 8.62 12.84
C GLN A 120 -20.35 8.11 11.42
N LEU A 121 -20.30 9.00 10.42
CA LEU A 121 -19.96 8.63 9.05
C LEU A 121 -18.54 8.04 8.95
N LEU A 122 -17.56 8.68 9.61
CA LEU A 122 -16.17 8.24 9.64
C LEU A 122 -16.00 6.85 10.27
N HIS A 123 -16.66 6.59 11.41
CA HIS A 123 -16.57 5.32 12.14
C HIS A 123 -17.29 4.17 11.44
N ASN A 124 -18.34 4.48 10.70
CA ASN A 124 -19.14 3.47 9.98
C ASN A 124 -18.73 3.33 8.51
N ASP A 125 -17.59 3.90 8.10
CA ASP A 125 -17.15 3.80 6.71
C ASP A 125 -16.84 2.34 6.31
N PRO A 126 -17.49 1.82 5.25
CA PRO A 126 -17.32 0.43 4.84
C PRO A 126 -16.06 0.20 3.97
N ASN A 127 -15.37 1.26 3.53
CA ASN A 127 -14.33 1.17 2.50
C ASN A 127 -12.91 1.15 3.06
N ILE A 128 -12.68 1.78 4.22
CA ILE A 128 -11.36 2.06 4.77
C ILE A 128 -10.55 0.79 5.01
N GLU A 129 -11.17 -0.27 5.52
CA GLU A 129 -10.48 -1.54 5.74
C GLU A 129 -10.09 -2.21 4.43
N ARG A 130 -10.91 -2.10 3.38
CA ARG A 130 -10.56 -2.59 2.04
C ARG A 130 -9.35 -1.83 1.49
N ILE A 131 -9.34 -0.50 1.63
CA ILE A 131 -8.25 0.38 1.18
C ILE A 131 -6.95 0.04 1.94
N ARG A 132 -7.02 -0.06 3.27
CA ARG A 132 -5.90 -0.45 4.13
C ARG A 132 -5.30 -1.79 3.70
N ASN A 133 -6.15 -2.79 3.46
CA ASN A 133 -5.73 -4.11 3.00
C ASN A 133 -4.98 -4.05 1.66
N VAL A 134 -5.42 -3.21 0.71
CA VAL A 134 -4.70 -3.05 -0.56
C VAL A 134 -3.31 -2.45 -0.34
N ILE A 135 -3.21 -1.40 0.48
CA ILE A 135 -1.95 -0.71 0.76
C ILE A 135 -0.97 -1.64 1.51
N GLU A 136 -1.46 -2.37 2.50
CA GLU A 136 -0.67 -3.27 3.33
C GLU A 136 -0.12 -4.46 2.54
N ASN A 137 -0.94 -5.05 1.67
CA ASN A 137 -0.57 -6.24 0.92
C ASN A 137 0.12 -5.94 -0.41
N TYR A 138 0.51 -4.68 -0.67
CA TYR A 138 1.19 -4.31 -1.91
C TYR A 138 2.72 -4.19 -1.74
N PRO A 139 3.53 -4.73 -2.68
CA PRO A 139 3.09 -5.53 -3.81
C PRO A 139 2.53 -6.86 -3.32
N LYS A 140 1.48 -7.37 -3.97
CA LYS A 140 0.99 -8.73 -3.69
C LYS A 140 2.14 -9.67 -4.06
N PHE A 141 2.90 -10.10 -3.07
CA PHE A 141 3.86 -11.16 -3.26
C PHE A 141 3.02 -12.42 -3.49
N ILE A 142 2.94 -12.84 -4.76
CA ILE A 142 2.50 -14.19 -5.07
C ILE A 142 3.43 -15.09 -4.25
N GLN A 143 2.87 -15.80 -3.28
CA GLN A 143 3.58 -16.88 -2.63
C GLN A 143 3.96 -17.83 -3.76
N LEU A 144 5.25 -17.85 -4.13
CA LEU A 144 5.71 -18.69 -5.22
C LEU A 144 5.24 -20.11 -4.92
N GLN A 145 4.56 -20.74 -5.89
CA GLN A 145 4.10 -22.11 -5.67
C GLN A 145 5.32 -22.97 -5.40
N THR A 146 5.39 -23.50 -4.18
CA THR A 146 6.46 -24.41 -3.78
C THR A 146 6.14 -25.80 -4.28
N ILE A 147 7.15 -26.51 -4.77
CA ILE A 147 7.04 -27.91 -5.15
C ILE A 147 7.78 -28.76 -4.13
N GLU A 148 7.10 -29.77 -3.59
CA GLU A 148 7.72 -30.76 -2.71
C GLU A 148 8.78 -31.58 -3.46
N PRO A 149 9.92 -31.91 -2.85
CA PRO A 149 11.02 -32.64 -3.51
C PRO A 149 10.58 -33.95 -4.18
N GLY A 150 9.68 -34.71 -3.54
CA GLY A 150 9.14 -35.95 -4.10
C GLY A 150 8.32 -35.72 -5.37
N LYS A 151 7.52 -34.64 -5.41
CA LYS A 151 6.74 -34.25 -6.59
C LYS A 151 7.66 -33.78 -7.72
N LEU A 152 8.69 -32.99 -7.40
CA LEU A 152 9.71 -32.58 -8.36
C LEU A 152 10.43 -33.79 -8.95
N SER A 153 10.81 -34.77 -8.11
CA SER A 153 11.45 -36.02 -8.56
C SER A 153 10.57 -36.79 -9.54
N SER A 154 9.28 -36.97 -9.23
CA SER A 154 8.34 -37.62 -10.14
C SER A 154 8.19 -36.85 -11.45
N MET A 155 8.07 -35.52 -11.39
CA MET A 155 7.96 -34.68 -12.59
C MET A 155 9.20 -34.79 -13.47
N LEU A 156 10.40 -34.76 -12.88
CA LEU A 156 11.65 -34.97 -13.61
C LEU A 156 11.75 -36.36 -14.24
N HIS A 157 11.21 -37.38 -13.58
CA HIS A 157 11.23 -38.75 -14.10
C HIS A 157 10.27 -38.95 -15.27
N PHE A 158 9.02 -38.47 -15.16
CA PHE A 158 7.98 -38.71 -16.17
C PHE A 158 7.96 -37.66 -17.30
N HIS A 159 8.45 -36.45 -17.03
CA HIS A 159 8.33 -35.30 -17.94
C HIS A 159 9.65 -34.54 -18.13
N GLY A 160 10.81 -35.16 -17.83
CA GLY A 160 12.11 -34.49 -17.84
C GLY A 160 12.47 -33.78 -19.14
N ASP A 161 11.98 -34.26 -20.29
CA ASP A 161 12.22 -33.65 -21.60
C ASP A 161 11.45 -32.34 -21.82
N ALA A 162 10.34 -32.14 -21.09
CA ALA A 162 9.46 -30.98 -21.19
C ALA A 162 9.65 -29.96 -20.05
N LEU A 163 10.53 -30.25 -19.09
CA LEU A 163 10.78 -29.40 -17.93
C LEU A 163 12.14 -28.72 -18.05
N LEU A 164 12.20 -27.45 -17.66
CA LEU A 164 13.45 -26.71 -17.50
C LEU A 164 13.62 -26.36 -16.02
N LEU A 165 14.73 -26.78 -15.41
CA LEU A 165 15.12 -26.35 -14.08
C LEU A 165 16.07 -25.17 -14.18
N ILE A 166 15.78 -24.12 -13.41
CA ILE A 166 16.68 -22.97 -13.28
C ILE A 166 17.26 -23.01 -11.86
N ASP A 167 18.57 -23.22 -11.77
CA ASP A 167 19.31 -23.15 -10.50
C ASP A 167 19.93 -21.76 -10.37
N VAL A 168 19.49 -21.01 -9.37
CA VAL A 168 19.91 -19.63 -9.11
C VAL A 168 21.03 -19.52 -8.07
N ARG A 169 21.60 -20.65 -7.64
CA ARG A 169 22.73 -20.66 -6.71
C ARG A 169 24.02 -20.23 -7.41
N PRO A 170 25.02 -19.76 -6.63
CA PRO A 170 26.33 -19.45 -7.17
C PRO A 170 26.90 -20.60 -8.01
N ARG A 171 27.59 -20.27 -9.10
CA ARG A 171 28.07 -21.28 -10.05
C ARG A 171 28.91 -22.39 -9.40
N SER A 172 29.71 -22.06 -8.39
CA SER A 172 30.53 -23.03 -7.65
C SER A 172 29.68 -24.09 -6.92
N GLU A 173 28.54 -23.71 -6.36
CA GLU A 173 27.61 -24.63 -5.68
C GLU A 173 26.82 -25.48 -6.68
N PHE A 174 26.40 -24.88 -7.78
CA PHE A 174 25.76 -25.59 -8.89
C PHE A 174 26.64 -26.71 -9.43
N VAL A 175 27.91 -26.42 -9.73
CA VAL A 175 28.88 -27.42 -10.22
C VAL A 175 29.05 -28.56 -9.22
N ARG A 176 29.06 -28.24 -7.92
CA ARG A 176 29.26 -29.23 -6.86
C ARG A 176 28.03 -30.13 -6.64
N ALA A 177 26.82 -29.57 -6.66
CA ALA A 177 25.64 -30.26 -6.14
C ALA A 177 24.30 -29.77 -6.75
N HIS A 178 24.22 -29.65 -8.09
CA HIS A 178 22.92 -29.41 -8.75
C HIS A 178 22.06 -30.68 -8.83
N ILE A 179 20.75 -30.47 -8.99
CA ILE A 179 19.81 -31.55 -9.27
C ILE A 179 20.10 -32.09 -10.66
N LYS A 180 20.44 -33.37 -10.76
CA LYS A 180 20.76 -34.00 -12.04
C LYS A 180 19.48 -34.19 -12.87
N CYS A 181 19.33 -33.41 -13.94
CA CYS A 181 18.30 -33.59 -14.95
C CYS A 181 18.79 -33.13 -16.33
N LYS A 182 18.04 -33.47 -17.38
CA LYS A 182 18.44 -33.24 -18.78
C LYS A 182 18.50 -31.76 -19.16
N ASN A 183 17.52 -31.00 -18.69
CA ASN A 183 17.32 -29.59 -19.03
C ASN A 183 17.45 -28.75 -17.76
N ILE A 184 18.70 -28.40 -17.41
CA ILE A 184 18.99 -27.51 -16.29
C ILE A 184 19.90 -26.38 -16.74
N ILE A 185 19.54 -25.16 -16.35
CA ILE A 185 20.36 -23.97 -16.55
C ILE A 185 20.71 -23.40 -15.19
N CYS A 186 21.99 -23.15 -14.98
CA CYS A 186 22.45 -22.33 -13.87
C CYS A 186 22.48 -20.88 -14.34
N ILE A 187 21.70 -20.04 -13.67
CA ILE A 187 21.78 -18.59 -13.81
C ILE A 187 22.50 -18.11 -12.56
N ASP A 188 23.81 -17.89 -12.71
CA ASP A 188 24.58 -17.20 -11.68
C ASP A 188 23.94 -15.80 -11.54
N PRO A 189 23.59 -15.35 -10.32
CA PRO A 189 23.03 -14.02 -10.16
C PRO A 189 23.98 -13.01 -10.81
N ALA A 190 23.48 -12.31 -11.83
CA ALA A 190 24.27 -11.34 -12.55
C ALA A 190 24.64 -10.22 -11.58
N SER A 191 25.94 -10.11 -11.25
CA SER A 191 26.48 -8.86 -10.74
C SER A 191 26.51 -7.91 -11.93
N PHE A 192 25.52 -7.03 -12.01
CA PHE A 192 25.59 -5.89 -12.91
C PHE A 192 26.81 -5.08 -12.48
N LYS A 193 27.86 -5.08 -13.29
CA LYS A 193 28.91 -4.08 -13.18
C LYS A 193 28.41 -2.87 -13.96
N ASP A 194 28.19 -1.77 -13.27
CA ASP A 194 27.87 -0.49 -13.89
C ASP A 194 28.96 -0.17 -14.93
N SER A 195 28.55 0.10 -16.17
CA SER A 195 29.43 0.62 -17.23
C SER A 195 29.39 2.14 -17.25
#